data_AF-A0A5B0G5W0-F1
#
_entry.id   AF-A0A5B0G5W0-F1
#
_cell.length_a   1.000
_cell.length_b   1.000
_cell.length_c   1.000
_cell.angle_alpha   90.00
_cell.angle_beta   90.00
_cell.angle_gamma   90.00
#
_symmetry.space_group_name_H-M   'P 1'
#
loop_
_entity.id
_entity.type
_entity.pdbx_description
1 polymer ?
#
loop_
_entity_poly.entity_id
_entity_poly.type
_entity_poly.pdbx_seq_one_letter_code
_entity_poly.pdbx_strand_id
1 'polypeptide(L)'
;EQQPVNSKFRVLTASLVGTTIEFFDFYIYATAAVIIFPYLFFPASTDPMTATIQSLATFAIAFIARPIGAALFGHLGDRIGRKATLVAAL
;
A
#
# COMPACT_ATOMS: atom_id res chain seq x y z
N GLU A 1 -7.65 21.22 -30.14
CA GLU A 1 -8.10 21.52 -28.76
C GLU A 1 -6.92 21.30 -27.81
N GLN A 2 -6.49 22.34 -27.07
CA GLN A 2 -5.38 22.21 -26.11
C GLN A 2 -5.97 21.77 -24.76
N GLN A 3 -5.62 20.56 -24.30
CA GLN A 3 -6.03 20.11 -22.97
C GLN A 3 -5.42 21.02 -21.88
N PRO A 4 -6.18 21.42 -20.85
CA PRO A 4 -5.66 22.27 -19.80
C PRO A 4 -4.58 21.53 -19.02
N VAL A 5 -3.35 22.05 -19.07
CA VAL A 5 -2.20 21.49 -18.34
C VAL A 5 -2.48 21.58 -16.84
N ASN A 6 -2.47 20.44 -16.15
CA ASN A 6 -2.60 20.36 -14.71
C ASN A 6 -1.54 21.25 -14.04
N SER A 7 -1.94 22.12 -13.10
CA SER A 7 -0.98 22.95 -12.35
C SER A 7 0.07 22.05 -11.67
N LYS A 8 1.36 22.35 -11.89
CA LYS A 8 2.48 21.56 -11.33
C LYS A 8 2.37 21.40 -9.82
N PHE A 9 1.95 22.46 -9.13
CA PHE A 9 1.74 22.44 -7.68
C PHE A 9 0.64 21.45 -7.26
N ARG A 10 -0.47 21.38 -8.02
CA ARG A 10 -1.57 20.45 -7.78
C ARG A 10 -1.13 18.99 -7.96
N VAL A 11 -0.28 18.72 -8.94
CA VAL A 11 0.27 17.36 -9.16
C VAL A 11 1.20 16.98 -8.02
N LEU A 12 2.09 17.88 -7.62
CA LEU A 12 3.03 17.65 -6.51
C LEU A 12 2.29 17.33 -5.21
N THR A 13 1.30 18.15 -4.83
CA THR A 13 0.56 17.96 -3.58
C THR A 13 -0.27 16.68 -3.60
N ALA A 14 -0.93 16.36 -4.72
CA ALA A 14 -1.67 15.11 -4.86
C ALA A 14 -0.76 13.88 -4.72
N SER A 15 0.43 13.91 -5.34
CA SER A 15 1.42 12.83 -5.20
C SER A 15 1.92 12.69 -3.76
N LEU A 16 2.24 13.81 -3.10
CA LEU A 16 2.69 13.80 -1.71
C LEU A 16 1.63 13.21 -0.77
N VAL A 17 0.37 13.63 -0.91
CA VAL A 17 -0.73 13.09 -0.10
C VAL A 17 -0.90 11.60 -0.33
N GLY A 18 -0.89 11.15 -1.59
CA GLY A 18 -0.96 9.72 -1.91
C GLY A 18 0.18 8.92 -1.28
N THR A 19 1.42 9.40 -1.40
CA THR A 19 2.58 8.78 -0.74
C THR A 19 2.41 8.76 0.78
N THR A 20 1.96 9.85 1.40
CA THR A 20 1.74 9.89 2.85
C THR A 20 0.72 8.85 3.31
N ILE A 21 -0.42 8.71 2.60
CA ILE A 21 -1.44 7.72 2.93
C ILE A 21 -0.88 6.30 2.79
N GLU A 22 -0.15 6.02 1.72
CA GLU A 22 0.46 4.70 1.50
C GLU A 22 1.43 4.32 2.62
N PHE A 23 2.29 5.26 3.06
CA PHE A 23 3.20 5.02 4.17
C PHE A 23 2.45 4.88 5.50
N PHE A 24 1.43 5.70 5.73
CA PHE A 24 0.63 5.65 6.96
C PHE A 24 -0.01 4.28 7.16
N ASP A 25 -0.71 3.76 6.13
CA ASP A 25 -1.36 2.46 6.20
C ASP A 25 -0.33 1.34 6.42
N PHE A 26 0.78 1.38 5.68
CA PHE A 26 1.86 0.40 5.81
C PHE A 26 2.48 0.37 7.22
N TYR A 27 2.69 1.54 7.84
CA TYR A 27 3.25 1.63 9.19
C TYR A 27 2.29 1.12 10.26
N ILE A 28 1.00 1.47 10.14
CA ILE A 28 -0.01 0.98 11.10
C ILE A 28 -0.15 -0.54 10.97
N TYR A 29 -0.21 -1.07 9.74
CA TYR A 29 -0.26 -2.51 9.54
C TYR A 29 0.98 -3.20 10.09
N ALA A 30 2.18 -2.70 9.82
CA ALA A 30 3.44 -3.26 10.34
C ALA A 30 3.45 -3.30 11.88
N THR A 31 3.00 -2.21 12.51
CA THR A 31 2.91 -2.11 13.97
C THR A 31 1.90 -3.11 14.53
N ALA A 32 0.73 -3.22 13.89
CA ALA A 32 -0.29 -4.19 14.27
C ALA A 32 0.19 -5.64 14.05
N ALA A 33 0.98 -5.91 13.00
CA ALA A 33 1.56 -7.21 12.72
C ALA A 33 2.52 -7.70 13.81
N VAL A 34 3.18 -6.78 14.51
CA VAL A 34 4.06 -7.13 15.63
C VAL A 34 3.29 -7.22 16.95
N ILE A 35 2.36 -6.29 17.20
CA ILE A 35 1.78 -6.10 18.54
C ILE A 35 0.42 -6.78 18.71
N ILE A 36 -0.43 -6.80 17.69
CA ILE A 36 -1.85 -7.16 17.80
C ILE A 36 -2.15 -8.49 17.12
N PHE A 37 -1.76 -8.62 15.85
CA PHE A 37 -2.11 -9.75 15.00
C PHE A 37 -1.65 -11.13 15.50
N PRO A 38 -0.47 -11.27 16.15
CA PRO A 38 -0.06 -12.57 16.70
C PRO A 38 -1.05 -13.15 17.70
N TYR A 39 -1.75 -12.28 18.45
CA TYR A 39 -2.72 -12.69 19.48
C TYR A 39 -4.17 -12.68 18.96
N LEU A 40 -4.45 -11.90 17.91
CA LEU A 40 -5.80 -11.75 17.36
C LEU A 40 -6.14 -12.85 16.35
N PHE A 41 -5.18 -13.26 15.52
CA PHE A 41 -5.44 -14.16 14.40
C PHE A 41 -4.92 -15.59 14.62
N PHE A 42 -4.05 -15.82 15.60
CA PHE A 42 -3.50 -17.14 15.90
C PHE A 42 -4.04 -17.69 17.23
N PRO A 43 -4.32 -19.00 17.34
CA PRO A 43 -4.79 -19.61 18.57
C PRO A 43 -3.81 -19.37 19.72
N ALA A 44 -4.33 -19.18 20.94
CA ALA A 44 -3.53 -19.01 22.16
C ALA A 44 -2.64 -20.24 22.49
N SER A 45 -2.93 -21.40 21.90
CA SER A 45 -2.09 -22.60 21.99
C SER A 45 -0.86 -22.56 21.07
N THR A 46 -0.77 -21.60 20.14
CA THR A 46 0.37 -21.42 19.26
C THR A 46 1.53 -20.83 20.05
N ASP A 47 2.73 -21.34 19.81
CA ASP A 47 3.96 -20.75 20.34
C ASP A 47 4.04 -19.24 19.98
N PRO A 48 4.27 -18.32 20.95
CA PRO A 48 4.24 -16.88 20.70
C PRO A 48 5.22 -16.39 19.62
N MET A 49 6.40 -17.01 19.53
CA MET A 49 7.38 -16.66 18.51
C MET A 49 6.88 -17.07 17.12
N THR A 50 6.31 -18.27 17.01
CA THR A 50 5.73 -18.78 15.76
C THR A 50 4.57 -17.90 15.28
N ALA A 51 3.65 -17.52 16.16
CA ALA A 51 2.53 -16.62 15.82
C ALA A 51 3.02 -15.26 15.31
N THR A 52 4.08 -14.72 15.92
CA THR A 52 4.70 -13.46 15.49
C THR A 52 5.32 -13.58 14.09
N ILE A 53 6.05 -14.67 13.83
CA ILE A 53 6.66 -14.91 12.52
C ILE A 53 5.59 -15.07 11.44
N GLN A 54 4.50 -15.79 11.72
CA GLN A 54 3.41 -15.96 10.76
C GLN A 54 2.68 -14.64 10.46
N SER A 55 2.47 -13.81 11.49
CA SER A 55 1.94 -12.45 11.33
C SER A 55 2.84 -11.57 10.46
N LEU A 56 4.16 -11.57 10.74
CA LEU A 56 5.15 -10.85 9.95
C LEU A 56 5.28 -11.40 8.52
N ALA A 57 5.12 -12.71 8.32
CA ALA A 57 5.10 -13.32 6.99
C ALA A 57 3.91 -12.82 6.16
N THR A 58 2.76 -12.58 6.79
CA THR A 58 1.59 -11.97 6.12
C THR A 58 1.90 -10.55 5.70
N PHE A 59 2.53 -9.76 6.59
CA PHE A 59 3.02 -8.42 6.24
C PHE A 59 4.05 -8.46 5.08
N ALA A 60 4.92 -9.47 5.05
CA ALA A 60 5.93 -9.64 4.00
C ALA A 60 5.31 -9.80 2.59
N ILE A 61 4.08 -10.31 2.48
CA ILE A 61 3.36 -10.42 1.19
C ILE A 61 3.22 -9.04 0.53
N ALA A 62 3.06 -7.97 1.30
CA ALA A 62 2.94 -6.62 0.77
C ALA A 62 4.19 -6.18 -0.03
N PHE A 63 5.38 -6.70 0.28
CA PHE A 63 6.61 -6.41 -0.49
C PHE A 63 6.62 -7.05 -1.88
N ILE A 64 5.81 -8.08 -2.10
CA ILE A 64 5.62 -8.71 -3.42
C ILE A 64 4.42 -8.07 -4.12
N ALA A 65 3.32 -7.85 -3.38
CA ALA A 65 2.11 -7.23 -3.91
C ALA A 65 2.37 -5.82 -4.46
N ARG A 66 3.23 -5.02 -3.81
CA ARG A 66 3.57 -3.66 -4.25
C ARG A 66 4.24 -3.60 -5.62
N PRO A 67 5.35 -4.31 -5.91
CA PRO A 67 5.92 -4.38 -7.25
C PRO A 67 4.92 -4.83 -8.32
N ILE A 68 4.09 -5.83 -8.00
CA ILE A 68 3.07 -6.34 -8.92
C ILE A 68 2.02 -5.27 -9.20
N GLY A 69 1.50 -4.63 -8.15
CA GLY A 69 0.57 -3.51 -8.26
C GLY A 69 1.17 -2.36 -9.06
N ALA A 70 2.42 -1.99 -8.79
CA ALA A 70 3.12 -0.94 -9.53
C ALA A 70 3.27 -1.27 -11.02
N ALA A 71 3.57 -2.52 -11.38
CA ALA A 71 3.63 -2.94 -12.77
C ALA A 71 2.25 -2.87 -13.45
N LEU A 72 1.20 -3.35 -12.78
CA LEU A 72 -0.17 -3.34 -13.28
C LEU A 72 -0.72 -1.91 -13.41
N PHE A 73 -0.79 -1.17 -12.30
CA PHE A 73 -1.31 0.20 -12.28
C PHE A 73 -0.39 1.20 -13.00
N GLY A 74 0.90 0.92 -13.10
CA GLY A 74 1.80 1.68 -13.99
C GLY A 74 1.40 1.50 -15.46
N HIS A 75 1.20 0.26 -15.90
CA HIS A 75 0.76 -0.04 -17.26
C HIS A 75 -0.63 0.54 -17.58
N LEU A 76 -1.60 0.38 -16.66
CA LEU A 76 -2.91 1.01 -16.81
C LEU A 76 -2.82 2.54 -16.83
N GLY A 77 -1.94 3.12 -16.01
CA GLY A 77 -1.69 4.56 -15.97
C GLY A 77 -1.21 5.12 -17.30
N ASP A 78 -0.37 4.36 -18.01
CA ASP A 78 0.14 4.75 -19.33
C ASP A 78 -0.90 4.53 -20.46
N ARG A 79 -1.86 3.60 -20.30
CA ARG A 79 -2.91 3.34 -21.31
C ARG A 79 -4.21 4.12 -21.12
N ILE A 80 -4.71 4.21 -19.89
CA ILE A 80 -6.04 4.75 -19.55
C ILE A 80 -5.92 6.17 -18.98
N GLY A 81 -4.73 6.56 -18.53
CA GLY A 81 -4.42 7.88 -18.00
C GLY A 81 -4.12 7.86 -16.51
N ARG A 82 -3.07 8.61 -16.13
CA ARG A 82 -2.51 8.63 -14.77
C ARG A 82 -3.50 9.07 -13.70
N LYS A 83 -4.38 10.05 -13.99
CA LYS A 83 -5.35 10.55 -13.01
C LYS A 83 -6.41 9.49 -12.65
N ALA A 84 -7.01 8.84 -13.65
CA ALA A 84 -8.04 7.84 -13.42
C ALA A 84 -7.48 6.62 -12.70
N THR A 85 -6.28 6.20 -13.10
CA THR A 85 -5.61 5.05 -12.48
C THR A 85 -5.19 5.33 -11.04
N LEU A 86 -4.74 6.56 -10.74
CA LEU A 86 -4.39 6.95 -9.38
C LEU A 86 -5.61 6.97 -8.45
N VAL A 87 -6.78 7.42 -8.93
CA VAL A 87 -8.02 7.38 -8.14
C VAL A 87 -8.54 5.96 -7.95
N ALA A 88 -8.28 5.04 -8.88
CA ALA A 88 -8.68 3.64 -8.74
C ALA A 88 -7.77 2.82 -7.82
N ALA A 89 -6.50 3.23 -7.68
CA ALA A 89 -5.50 2.52 -6.91
C ALA A 89 -5.37 3.00 -5.45
N LEU A 90 -5.89 4.19 -5.14
CA LEU A 90 -5.91 4.80 -3.81
C LEU A 90 -7.25 4.54 -3.11
#